data_AF-A0A3N4S9M1-F1
#
_entry.id   AF-A0A3N4S9M1-F1
#
_cell.length_a   1.000
_cell.length_b   1.000
_cell.length_c   1.000
_cell.angle_alpha   90.00
_cell.angle_beta   90.00
_cell.angle_gamma   90.00
#
_symmetry.space_group_name_H-M   'P 1'
#
loop_
_entity.id
_entity.type
_entity.pdbx_description
1 polymer ?
#
loop_
_entity_poly.entity_id
_entity_poly.type
_entity_poly.pdbx_seq_one_letter_code
_entity_poly.pdbx_strand_id
1 'polypeptide(L)'
;MTSTIAPPAGRRRITRVELTDAQVRFSIDFVLVRLGTAYGLTEDTPAVPYADRAERLSLSTIAAWQLGLALTPGCELAQCYDCADLVDGALTEEDAGVIRCDHCHGDHHAGAQHEADPYDLWRDFYRA
;
A
#
# COMPACT_ATOMS: atom_id res chain seq x y z
N MET A 1 -43.22 28.08 -34.95
CA MET A 1 -42.52 28.72 -33.82
C MET A 1 -41.54 27.70 -33.25
N THR A 2 -40.29 27.71 -33.71
CA THR A 2 -39.28 26.71 -33.37
C THR A 2 -38.42 27.24 -32.24
N SER A 3 -38.61 26.65 -31.05
CA SER A 3 -37.83 26.96 -29.84
C SER A 3 -36.38 26.52 -30.06
N THR A 4 -35.45 27.49 -30.02
CA THR A 4 -34.00 27.19 -30.00
C THR A 4 -33.56 27.22 -28.54
N ILE A 5 -33.47 26.04 -27.93
CA ILE A 5 -32.87 25.87 -26.61
C ILE A 5 -31.35 25.92 -26.80
N ALA A 6 -30.70 26.95 -26.27
CA ALA A 6 -29.24 27.03 -26.24
C ALA A 6 -28.66 25.90 -25.34
N PRO A 7 -27.57 25.25 -25.75
CA PRO A 7 -26.96 24.19 -24.94
C PRO A 7 -26.38 24.77 -23.62
N PRO A 8 -26.45 24.04 -22.51
CA PRO A 8 -25.94 24.51 -21.22
C PRO A 8 -24.43 24.73 -21.26
N ALA A 9 -24.01 25.81 -20.60
CA ALA A 9 -22.64 26.29 -20.53
C ALA A 9 -21.65 25.21 -20.02
N GLY A 10 -20.59 25.00 -20.81
CA GLY A 10 -19.26 24.58 -20.36
C GLY A 10 -19.17 23.30 -19.52
N ARG A 11 -19.07 22.14 -20.18
CA ARG A 11 -18.47 20.95 -19.54
C ARG A 11 -17.02 21.28 -19.15
N ARG A 12 -16.76 21.48 -17.85
CA ARG A 12 -15.37 21.50 -17.33
C ARG A 12 -14.78 20.11 -17.59
N ARG A 13 -13.75 20.04 -18.43
CA ARG A 13 -13.01 18.81 -18.70
C ARG A 13 -12.21 18.48 -17.43
N ILE A 14 -12.70 17.54 -16.63
CA ILE A 14 -11.94 16.98 -15.51
C ILE A 14 -10.80 16.18 -16.14
N THR A 15 -9.57 16.66 -15.96
CA THR A 15 -8.39 15.93 -16.41
C THR A 15 -8.00 15.01 -15.27
N ARG A 16 -8.00 13.70 -15.51
CA ARG A 16 -7.45 12.73 -14.58
C ARG A 16 -5.95 12.98 -14.51
N VAL A 17 -5.44 13.30 -13.34
CA VAL A 17 -4.00 13.40 -13.09
C VAL A 17 -3.58 12.06 -12.50
N GLU A 18 -2.71 11.36 -13.19
CA GLU A 18 -2.07 10.16 -12.66
C GLU A 18 -0.84 10.59 -11.86
N LEU A 19 -0.61 9.93 -10.72
CA LEU A 19 0.59 10.16 -9.94
C LEU A 19 1.80 9.60 -10.68
N THR A 20 2.91 10.32 -10.62
CA THR A 20 4.20 9.80 -11.10
C THR A 20 4.72 8.74 -10.13
N ASP A 21 5.62 7.89 -10.63
CA ASP A 21 6.27 6.85 -9.83
C ASP A 21 6.93 7.43 -8.56
N ALA A 22 7.68 8.53 -8.69
CA ALA A 22 8.29 9.18 -7.53
C ALA A 22 7.27 9.63 -6.47
N GLN A 23 6.08 10.07 -6.88
CA GLN A 23 5.02 10.48 -5.95
C GLN A 23 4.38 9.29 -5.26
N VAL A 24 4.14 8.20 -5.99
CA VAL A 24 3.64 6.95 -5.40
C VAL A 24 4.63 6.42 -4.37
N ARG A 25 5.93 6.40 -4.70
CA ARG A 25 7.00 5.98 -3.78
C ARG A 25 7.00 6.78 -2.49
N PHE A 26 7.00 8.11 -2.62
CA PHE A 26 6.98 9.02 -1.48
C PHE A 26 5.74 8.80 -0.61
N SER A 27 4.56 8.60 -1.22
CA SER A 27 3.33 8.34 -0.47
C SER A 27 3.40 7.04 0.32
N ILE A 28 3.98 5.98 -0.22
CA ILE A 28 4.14 4.71 0.49
C ILE A 28 5.18 4.81 1.61
N ASP A 29 6.36 5.35 1.33
CA ASP A 29 7.39 5.55 2.36
C ASP A 29 6.84 6.36 3.54
N PHE A 30 6.07 7.41 3.24
CA PHE A 30 5.38 8.21 4.26
C PHE A 30 4.40 7.36 5.09
N VAL A 31 3.58 6.52 4.44
CA VAL A 31 2.64 5.63 5.14
C VAL A 31 3.41 4.66 6.03
N LEU A 32 4.40 3.94 5.50
CA LEU A 32 5.18 2.96 6.27
C LEU A 32 5.86 3.56 7.50
N VAL A 33 6.44 4.77 7.37
CA VAL A 33 7.00 5.51 8.52
C VAL A 33 5.92 5.86 9.54
N ARG A 34 4.73 6.28 9.10
CA ARG A 34 3.61 6.60 10.00
C ARG A 34 3.01 5.37 10.67
N LEU A 35 3.09 4.21 10.03
CA LEU A 35 2.72 2.92 10.60
C LEU A 35 3.78 2.42 11.60
N GLY A 36 5.03 2.89 11.49
CA GLY A 36 6.15 2.41 12.28
C GLY A 36 6.70 1.07 11.79
N THR A 37 6.48 0.73 10.51
CA THR A 37 6.83 -0.55 9.87
C THR A 37 7.77 -0.37 8.67
N ALA A 38 8.47 0.76 8.60
CA ALA A 38 9.36 1.10 7.48
C ALA A 38 10.51 0.09 7.35
N TYR A 39 10.84 -0.26 6.11
CA TYR A 39 11.92 -1.19 5.78
C TYR A 39 11.77 -2.57 6.43
N GLY A 40 10.54 -2.97 6.75
CA GLY A 40 10.21 -4.23 7.41
C GLY A 40 10.70 -4.35 8.84
N LEU A 41 10.87 -3.22 9.53
CA LEU A 41 11.21 -3.16 10.94
C LEU A 41 10.07 -2.51 11.71
N THR A 42 9.70 -3.07 12.87
CA THR A 42 8.86 -2.36 13.84
C THR A 42 9.76 -1.42 14.64
N GLU A 43 9.56 -0.12 14.44
CA GLU A 43 10.41 0.86 15.11
C GLU A 43 9.94 1.09 16.55
N ASP A 44 10.75 0.71 17.53
CA ASP A 44 10.45 0.88 18.96
C ASP A 44 10.47 2.35 19.43
N THR A 45 10.98 3.29 18.63
CA THR A 45 11.10 4.69 19.06
C THR A 45 11.06 5.66 17.87
N PRO A 46 10.04 6.53 17.77
CA PRO A 46 9.94 7.39 16.61
C PRO A 46 10.84 8.62 16.69
N ALA A 47 11.65 8.85 15.66
CA ALA A 47 12.06 10.20 15.26
C ALA A 47 10.86 11.02 14.69
N VAL A 48 9.76 10.34 14.32
CA VAL A 48 8.50 10.92 13.81
C VAL A 48 7.33 10.26 14.51
N PRO A 49 6.47 10.98 15.27
CA PRO A 49 5.42 10.34 16.05
C PRO A 49 4.53 9.45 15.17
N TYR A 50 4.33 8.20 15.57
CA TYR A 50 3.47 7.27 14.86
C TYR A 50 2.02 7.74 14.89
N ALA A 51 1.28 7.34 13.86
CA ALA A 51 -0.16 7.42 13.87
C ALA A 51 -0.73 6.57 15.03
N ASP A 52 -1.83 7.01 15.63
CA ASP A 52 -2.58 6.14 16.53
C ASP A 52 -3.19 4.96 15.74
N ARG A 53 -3.67 3.93 16.44
CA ARG A 53 -4.20 2.72 15.79
C ARG A 53 -5.30 3.02 14.76
N ALA A 54 -6.21 3.95 15.03
CA ALA A 54 -7.30 4.26 14.11
C ALA A 54 -6.78 4.96 12.84
N GLU A 55 -5.82 5.85 13.01
CA GLU A 55 -5.12 6.50 11.90
C GLU A 55 -4.30 5.49 11.08
N ARG A 56 -3.56 4.57 11.72
CA ARG A 56 -2.79 3.52 11.02
C ARG A 56 -3.67 2.61 10.17
N LEU A 57 -4.80 2.17 10.71
CA LEU A 57 -5.77 1.37 9.94
C LEU A 57 -6.32 2.15 8.74
N SER A 58 -6.59 3.44 8.91
CA SER A 58 -7.09 4.30 7.84
C SER A 58 -6.03 4.50 6.75
N LEU A 59 -4.79 4.79 7.14
CA LEU A 59 -3.65 4.93 6.22
C LEU A 59 -3.39 3.63 5.46
N SER A 60 -3.41 2.49 6.17
CA SER A 60 -3.24 1.17 5.56
C SER A 60 -4.32 0.90 4.51
N THR A 61 -5.59 1.15 4.85
CA THR A 61 -6.72 0.94 3.94
C THR A 61 -6.60 1.81 2.69
N ILE A 62 -6.26 3.09 2.85
CA ILE A 62 -6.10 4.02 1.73
C ILE A 62 -4.94 3.60 0.82
N ALA A 63 -3.79 3.28 1.40
CA ALA A 63 -2.61 2.86 0.64
C ALA A 63 -2.85 1.54 -0.11
N ALA A 64 -3.46 0.55 0.55
CA ALA A 64 -3.81 -0.70 -0.10
C ALA A 64 -4.78 -0.47 -1.27
N TRP A 65 -5.80 0.36 -1.09
CA TRP A 65 -6.73 0.71 -2.16
C TRP A 65 -6.05 1.41 -3.34
N GLN A 66 -5.12 2.33 -3.10
CA GLN A 66 -4.34 3.00 -4.14
C GLN A 66 -3.46 2.04 -4.95
N LEU A 67 -2.96 0.99 -4.29
CA LEU A 67 -2.10 -0.02 -4.88
C LEU A 67 -2.88 -1.23 -5.44
N GLY A 68 -4.20 -1.28 -5.26
CA GLY A 68 -5.01 -2.43 -5.67
C GLY A 68 -4.79 -3.69 -4.81
N LEU A 69 -4.30 -3.52 -3.59
CA LEU A 69 -4.06 -4.60 -2.63
C LEU A 69 -5.30 -4.86 -1.78
N ALA A 70 -5.53 -6.12 -1.44
CA ALA A 70 -6.53 -6.50 -0.46
C ALA A 70 -5.95 -6.42 0.95
N LEU A 71 -6.75 -5.97 1.91
CA LEU A 71 -6.41 -5.99 3.33
C LEU A 71 -7.49 -6.68 4.14
N THR A 72 -7.06 -7.52 5.08
CA THR A 72 -7.92 -8.10 6.10
C THR A 72 -8.52 -7.00 6.97
N PRO A 73 -9.84 -7.00 7.20
CA PRO A 73 -10.48 -5.97 8.02
C PRO A 73 -9.84 -5.84 9.41
N GLY A 74 -9.46 -4.62 9.77
CA GLY A 74 -8.83 -4.33 11.06
C GLY A 74 -7.34 -4.66 11.14
N CYS A 75 -6.71 -5.02 10.01
CA CYS A 75 -5.27 -5.23 9.89
C CYS A 75 -4.59 -4.03 9.21
N GLU A 76 -3.29 -3.89 9.46
CA GLU A 76 -2.44 -2.82 8.93
C GLU A 76 -1.61 -3.37 7.76
N LEU A 77 -1.19 -2.48 6.86
CA LEU A 77 -0.15 -2.82 5.90
C LEU A 77 1.17 -3.01 6.64
N ALA A 78 1.95 -3.97 6.17
CA ALA A 78 3.30 -4.19 6.61
C ALA A 78 4.23 -4.28 5.40
N GLN A 79 5.53 -4.11 5.63
CA GLN A 79 6.54 -4.39 4.62
C GLN A 79 7.34 -5.61 5.08
N CYS A 80 7.55 -6.58 4.20
CA CYS A 80 8.46 -7.68 4.49
C CYS A 80 9.90 -7.20 4.44
N TYR A 81 10.71 -7.54 5.44
CA TYR A 81 12.12 -7.18 5.51
C TYR A 81 12.94 -7.76 4.35
N ASP A 82 12.69 -9.01 3.95
CA ASP A 82 13.55 -9.73 3.01
C ASP A 82 13.25 -9.41 1.54
N CYS A 83 11.98 -9.36 1.16
CA CYS A 83 11.59 -9.06 -0.22
C CYS A 83 11.22 -7.58 -0.46
N ALA A 84 11.10 -6.78 0.61
CA ALA A 84 10.61 -5.40 0.58
C ALA A 84 9.17 -5.23 0.06
N ASP A 85 8.43 -6.33 -0.10
CA ASP A 85 7.04 -6.29 -0.56
C ASP A 85 6.12 -5.72 0.52
N LEU A 86 5.17 -4.90 0.09
CA LEU A 86 4.02 -4.54 0.91
C LEU A 86 3.10 -5.74 1.02
N VAL A 87 2.63 -6.04 2.21
CA VAL A 87 1.80 -7.21 2.49
C VAL A 87 0.73 -6.86 3.51
N ASP A 88 -0.34 -7.62 3.52
CA ASP A 88 -1.31 -7.61 4.62
C ASP A 88 -0.61 -8.08 5.90
N GLY A 89 -0.66 -7.27 6.96
CA GLY A 89 -0.08 -7.62 8.26
C GLY A 89 -0.68 -8.89 8.88
N ALA A 90 -1.88 -9.32 8.44
CA ALA A 90 -2.43 -10.62 8.82
C ALA A 90 -1.64 -11.82 8.27
N LEU A 91 -0.82 -11.61 7.23
CA LEU A 91 -0.01 -12.60 6.52
C LEU A 91 1.49 -12.43 6.81
N THR A 92 1.80 -11.85 7.97
CA THR A 92 3.17 -11.60 8.41
C THR A 92 3.41 -12.10 9.81
N GLU A 93 4.65 -12.49 10.07
CA GLU A 93 5.16 -12.78 11.40
C GLU A 93 6.16 -11.68 11.79
N GLU A 94 6.07 -11.23 13.06
CA GLU A 94 7.04 -10.33 13.66
C GLU A 94 7.92 -11.12 14.64
N ASP A 95 9.24 -11.09 14.40
CA ASP A 95 10.24 -11.67 15.29
C ASP A 95 11.35 -10.67 15.58
N ALA A 96 11.58 -10.38 16.86
CA ALA A 96 12.57 -9.41 17.33
C ALA A 96 12.51 -8.04 16.61
N GLY A 97 11.30 -7.59 16.28
CA GLY A 97 11.03 -6.33 15.59
C GLY A 97 11.28 -6.37 14.08
N VAL A 98 11.42 -7.55 13.49
CA VAL A 98 11.55 -7.75 12.05
C VAL A 98 10.27 -8.39 11.52
N ILE A 99 9.69 -7.80 10.47
CA ILE A 99 8.47 -8.29 9.82
C ILE A 99 8.86 -9.17 8.64
N ARG A 100 8.32 -10.39 8.60
CA ARG A 100 8.52 -11.35 7.51
C ARG A 100 7.19 -11.83 6.96
N CYS A 101 7.10 -11.96 5.65
CA CYS A 101 5.91 -12.53 5.01
C CYS A 101 6.02 -14.04 4.79
N ASP A 102 4.87 -14.69 4.71
CA ASP A 102 4.76 -16.13 4.41
C ASP A 102 5.38 -16.51 3.07
N HIS A 103 5.45 -15.58 2.11
CA HIS A 103 6.11 -15.84 0.83
C HIS A 103 7.61 -16.11 0.99
N CYS A 104 8.28 -15.39 1.90
CA CYS A 104 9.72 -15.53 2.12
C CYS A 104 10.06 -16.63 3.15
N HIS A 105 9.20 -16.85 4.14
CA HIS A 105 9.52 -17.68 5.32
C HIS A 105 8.44 -18.68 5.72
N GLY A 106 7.34 -18.77 4.98
CA GLY A 106 6.33 -19.77 5.24
C GLY A 106 6.79 -21.15 4.79
N ASP A 107 6.84 -22.11 5.71
CA ASP A 107 6.92 -23.57 5.43
C ASP A 107 5.68 -24.11 4.68
N HIS A 108 4.82 -23.23 4.14
CA HIS A 108 3.45 -23.51 3.71
C HIS A 108 3.16 -23.25 2.22
N HIS A 109 4.12 -23.34 1.30
CA HIS A 109 3.80 -23.31 -0.12
C HIS A 109 4.47 -24.41 -0.95
N ALA A 110 4.06 -25.66 -0.70
CA ALA A 110 3.96 -26.65 -1.76
C ALA A 110 2.76 -26.29 -2.66
N GLY A 111 2.98 -25.49 -3.72
CA GLY A 111 2.17 -25.59 -4.93
C GLY A 111 1.17 -24.48 -5.28
N ALA A 112 1.26 -23.27 -4.74
CA ALA A 112 0.54 -22.15 -5.35
C ALA A 112 1.27 -21.69 -6.62
N GLN A 113 0.73 -22.04 -7.78
CA GLN A 113 1.19 -21.52 -9.07
C GLN A 113 1.02 -20.00 -9.07
N HIS A 114 2.06 -19.28 -9.52
CA HIS A 114 2.08 -17.83 -9.76
C HIS A 114 0.91 -17.41 -10.70
N GLU A 115 -0.27 -17.19 -10.13
CA GLU A 115 -1.16 -16.14 -10.62
C GLU A 115 -0.47 -14.81 -10.33
N ALA A 116 -0.59 -13.81 -11.20
CA ALA A 116 0.14 -12.54 -11.09
C ALA A 116 0.07 -12.01 -9.65
N ASP A 117 1.21 -12.01 -8.95
CA ASP A 117 1.24 -11.64 -7.55
C ASP A 117 0.84 -10.16 -7.49
N PRO A 118 -0.26 -9.79 -6.79
CA PRO A 118 -0.67 -8.39 -6.68
C PRO A 118 0.45 -7.51 -6.09
N TYR A 119 1.44 -8.11 -5.43
CA TYR A 119 2.61 -7.45 -4.87
C TYR A 119 3.79 -7.34 -5.86
N ASP A 120 3.80 -8.05 -7.01
CA ASP A 120 4.88 -7.96 -8.01
C ASP A 120 5.00 -6.56 -8.63
N LEU A 121 3.88 -5.84 -8.78
CA LEU A 121 3.88 -4.45 -9.29
C LEU A 121 4.72 -3.50 -8.42
N TRP A 122 4.72 -3.75 -7.10
CA TRP A 122 5.52 -2.97 -6.16
C TRP A 122 7.00 -3.38 -6.22
N ARG A 123 7.26 -4.67 -6.37
CA ARG A 123 8.63 -5.23 -6.44
C ARG A 123 9.42 -4.68 -7.62
N ASP A 124 8.79 -4.62 -8.80
CA ASP A 124 9.41 -4.05 -10.01
C ASP A 124 9.75 -2.57 -9.83
N PHE A 125 8.95 -1.87 -9.04
CA PHE A 125 9.09 -0.44 -8.79
C PHE A 125 10.26 -0.06 -7.86
N TYR A 126 10.64 -0.94 -6.92
CA TYR A 126 11.79 -0.72 -6.03
C TYR A 126 13.11 -1.30 -6.55
N ARG A 127 13.05 -2.20 -7.55
CA ARG A 127 14.24 -2.82 -8.18
C ARG A 127 14.76 -2.04 -9.41
N ALA A 128 13.97 -1.13 -9.97
CA ALA A 128 14.37 -0.23 -11.06
C ALA A 128 15.12 1.01 -10.54
#